data_AF-A0AAV2B5W3-F1
#
_entry.id   AF-A0AAV2B5W3-F1
#
_cell.length_a   1.000
_cell.length_b   1.000
_cell.length_c   1.000
_cell.angle_alpha   90.00
_cell.angle_beta   90.00
_cell.angle_gamma   90.00
#
_symmetry.space_group_name_H-M   'P 1'
#
loop_
_entity.id
_entity.type
_entity.pdbx_description
1 polymer ?
#
loop_
_entity_poly.entity_id
_entity_poly.type
_entity_poly.pdbx_seq_one_letter_code
_entity_poly.pdbx_strand_id
1 'polypeptide(L)'
;MNYPKFELLFCIEDESDPSIMLVKKLIEKHPEIDASVFIGGDKVGVNPKINNMNPGYEAAKYDLILVSDSGIRMKEDTLLEMVCAMTENVALVHQMPFTCDRGNFPSVMEKVYFGTSHARIYLAADLFRINCPTGMSALMRKKLLDEVGGIKAFGQYLAEDFFFAKSFTDRGWSIRISSQPAWQNSGICEITNFNNRISRWAKLRFAMVPYTIVLEPLSECMVLGACAAWALNVLFQWDVFVVYLVHILAWLILDWILLNVIQNNTLPFSKMDFVVAWTFREMGAFYHFCLALLDPKIQWRTRTFYLRWGGLAEEVSPRI
;
A
#
# COMPACT_ATOMS: atom_id res chain seq x y z
N MET A 1 21.72 -1.16 -7.46
CA MET A 1 20.71 -2.18 -7.80
C MET A 1 21.41 -3.23 -8.63
N ASN A 2 21.33 -4.50 -8.24
CA ASN A 2 22.01 -5.61 -8.89
C ASN A 2 21.06 -6.27 -9.89
N TYR A 3 20.84 -5.60 -11.02
CA TYR A 3 20.03 -6.10 -12.13
C TYR A 3 20.69 -5.69 -13.45
N PRO A 4 20.83 -6.60 -14.43
CA PRO A 4 21.76 -6.40 -15.55
C PRO A 4 21.34 -5.29 -16.53
N LYS A 5 20.04 -5.03 -16.67
CA LYS A 5 19.53 -4.04 -17.62
C LYS A 5 18.22 -3.44 -17.12
N PHE A 6 18.22 -2.14 -16.89
CA PHE A 6 17.03 -1.36 -16.52
C PHE A 6 17.21 0.10 -16.94
N GLU A 7 16.12 0.85 -16.95
CA GLU A 7 16.13 2.31 -17.08
C GLU A 7 15.35 2.95 -15.92
N LEU A 8 15.59 4.23 -15.69
CA LEU A 8 14.90 5.02 -14.66
C LEU A 8 14.21 6.23 -15.30
N LEU A 9 12.89 6.32 -15.14
CA LEU A 9 12.08 7.39 -15.68
C LEU A 9 11.51 8.23 -14.53
N PHE A 10 12.20 9.31 -14.20
CA PHE A 10 11.78 10.21 -13.13
C PHE A 10 10.65 11.12 -13.61
N CYS A 11 9.47 10.96 -13.04
CA CYS A 11 8.30 11.77 -13.37
C CYS A 11 8.04 12.79 -12.27
N ILE A 12 8.18 14.08 -12.58
CA ILE A 12 8.05 15.19 -11.64
C ILE A 12 6.96 16.14 -12.12
N GLU A 13 5.95 16.39 -11.29
CA GLU A 13 4.79 17.20 -11.69
C GLU A 13 5.12 18.69 -11.76
N ASP A 14 5.87 19.21 -10.80
CA ASP A 14 6.14 20.64 -10.65
C ASP A 14 7.55 20.99 -11.16
N GLU A 15 7.64 21.92 -12.12
CA GLU A 15 8.90 22.42 -12.67
C GLU A 15 9.80 23.12 -11.64
N SER A 16 9.21 23.60 -10.54
CA SER A 16 9.92 24.25 -9.44
C SER A 16 10.39 23.28 -8.35
N ASP A 17 10.10 21.98 -8.48
CA ASP A 17 10.47 20.99 -7.47
C ASP A 17 12.00 20.88 -7.32
N PRO A 18 12.56 21.08 -6.12
CA PRO A 18 14.00 21.04 -5.90
C PRO A 18 14.63 19.66 -6.19
N SER A 19 13.83 18.59 -6.22
CA SER A 19 14.28 17.25 -6.59
C SER A 19 14.81 17.18 -8.03
N ILE A 20 14.38 18.07 -8.94
CA ILE A 20 14.88 18.11 -10.32
C ILE A 20 16.39 18.32 -10.35
N MET A 21 16.90 19.25 -9.52
CA MET A 21 18.34 19.51 -9.44
C MET A 21 19.11 18.31 -8.89
N LEU A 22 18.54 17.61 -7.91
CA LEU A 22 19.14 16.41 -7.33
C LEU A 22 19.20 15.27 -8.35
N VAL A 23 18.09 15.01 -9.04
CA VAL A 23 17.99 13.96 -10.06
C VAL A 23 18.96 14.21 -11.20
N LYS A 24 19.05 15.44 -11.73
CA LYS A 24 20.02 15.78 -12.79
C LYS A 24 21.46 15.50 -12.37
N LYS A 25 21.86 15.89 -11.15
CA LYS A 25 23.19 15.58 -10.60
C LYS A 25 23.44 14.08 -10.45
N LEU A 26 22.41 13.30 -10.11
CA LEU A 26 22.54 11.84 -10.01
C LEU A 26 22.70 11.18 -11.38
N ILE A 27 21.99 11.66 -12.40
CA ILE A 27 22.14 11.20 -13.79
C ILE A 27 23.56 11.49 -14.29
N GLU A 28 24.07 12.70 -14.07
CA GLU A 28 25.45 13.07 -14.44
C GLU A 28 26.50 12.22 -13.72
N LYS A 29 26.23 11.85 -12.46
CA LYS A 29 27.13 11.02 -11.65
C LYS A 29 27.14 9.54 -12.06
N HIS A 30 26.06 9.07 -12.68
CA HIS A 30 25.85 7.67 -13.05
C HIS A 30 25.48 7.52 -14.54
N PRO A 31 26.36 7.92 -15.48
CA PRO A 31 26.08 7.89 -16.91
C PRO A 31 25.90 6.47 -17.48
N GLU A 32 26.32 5.44 -16.73
CA GLU A 32 26.11 4.03 -17.06
C GLU A 32 24.65 3.57 -16.93
N ILE A 33 23.83 4.33 -16.20
CA ILE A 33 22.41 4.03 -16.00
C ILE A 33 21.57 4.87 -16.97
N ASP A 34 20.78 4.20 -17.80
CA ASP A 34 19.81 4.85 -18.68
C ASP A 34 18.72 5.53 -17.85
N ALA A 35 18.77 6.85 -17.74
CA ALA A 35 17.88 7.62 -16.88
C ALA A 35 17.39 8.88 -17.58
N SER A 36 16.10 9.17 -17.45
CA SER A 36 15.44 10.32 -18.06
C SER A 36 14.52 11.03 -17.07
N VAL A 37 14.31 12.32 -17.27
CA VAL A 37 13.43 13.15 -16.43
C VAL A 37 12.29 13.70 -17.28
N PHE A 38 11.07 13.47 -16.83
CA PHE A 38 9.83 14.00 -17.40
C PHE A 38 9.23 14.99 -16.42
N ILE A 39 8.93 16.21 -16.89
CA ILE A 39 8.43 17.30 -16.06
C ILE A 39 7.05 17.74 -16.56
N GLY A 40 6.12 18.02 -15.65
CA GLY A 40 4.78 18.55 -15.94
C GLY A 40 3.67 17.51 -16.03
N GLY A 41 4.01 16.26 -16.36
CA GLY A 41 3.02 15.20 -16.58
C GLY A 41 2.14 15.44 -17.81
N ASP A 42 1.09 14.64 -17.95
CA ASP A 42 0.05 14.77 -18.98
C ASP A 42 -1.34 14.70 -18.34
N LYS A 43 -2.28 15.56 -18.76
CA LYS A 43 -3.62 15.63 -18.14
C LYS A 43 -4.55 14.60 -18.77
N VAL A 44 -4.37 13.34 -18.36
CA VAL A 44 -5.16 12.20 -18.86
C VAL A 44 -6.37 11.85 -17.99
N GLY A 45 -6.44 12.36 -16.76
CA GLY A 45 -7.56 12.15 -15.86
C GLY A 45 -7.51 12.99 -14.59
N VAL A 46 -8.30 12.60 -13.59
CA VAL A 46 -8.37 13.25 -12.27
C VAL A 46 -7.27 12.77 -11.32
N ASN A 47 -6.69 11.59 -11.56
CA ASN A 47 -5.61 11.04 -10.74
C ASN A 47 -4.28 11.76 -11.05
N PRO A 48 -3.73 12.56 -10.12
CA PRO A 48 -2.49 13.30 -10.34
C PRO A 48 -1.29 12.37 -10.52
N LYS A 49 -1.30 11.17 -9.93
CA LYS A 49 -0.22 10.20 -10.06
C LYS A 49 -0.16 9.62 -11.46
N ILE A 50 -1.30 9.22 -12.04
CA ILE A 50 -1.35 8.76 -13.43
C ILE A 50 -0.94 9.88 -14.38
N ASN A 51 -1.44 11.10 -14.15
CA ASN A 51 -1.06 12.25 -14.96
C ASN A 51 0.46 12.47 -14.97
N ASN A 52 1.08 12.41 -13.79
CA ASN A 52 2.54 12.55 -13.67
C ASN A 52 3.30 11.41 -14.37
N MET A 53 2.85 10.16 -14.24
CA MET A 53 3.56 8.98 -14.77
C MET A 53 3.34 8.74 -16.27
N ASN A 54 2.29 9.28 -16.90
CA ASN A 54 1.93 8.97 -18.28
C ASN A 54 3.06 9.23 -19.30
N PRO A 55 3.75 10.39 -19.28
CA PRO A 55 4.87 10.63 -20.21
C PRO A 55 6.00 9.61 -20.06
N GLY A 56 6.32 9.23 -18.82
CA GLY A 56 7.31 8.19 -18.55
C GLY A 56 6.86 6.82 -19.03
N TYR A 57 5.58 6.46 -18.84
CA TYR A 57 5.01 5.21 -19.33
C TYR A 57 5.07 5.08 -20.85
N GLU A 58 4.75 6.16 -21.58
CA GLU A 58 4.80 6.18 -23.05
C GLU A 58 6.23 6.10 -23.60
N ALA A 59 7.20 6.67 -22.88
CA ALA A 59 8.62 6.62 -23.23
C ALA A 59 9.34 5.32 -22.82
N ALA A 60 8.71 4.47 -22.00
CA ALA A 60 9.33 3.25 -21.49
C ALA A 60 9.71 2.28 -22.62
N LYS A 61 10.95 1.81 -22.59
CA LYS A 61 11.59 0.98 -23.63
C LYS A 61 11.38 -0.51 -23.42
N TYR A 62 11.02 -0.92 -22.19
CA TYR A 62 10.95 -2.33 -21.79
C TYR A 62 9.52 -2.82 -21.52
N ASP A 63 9.34 -4.14 -21.61
CA ASP A 63 8.05 -4.82 -21.45
C ASP A 63 7.56 -4.92 -19.99
N LEU A 64 8.46 -4.72 -19.03
CA LEU A 64 8.14 -4.69 -17.60
C LEU A 64 8.29 -3.28 -17.08
N ILE A 65 7.26 -2.79 -16.38
CA ILE A 65 7.25 -1.46 -15.77
C ILE A 65 7.11 -1.62 -14.26
N LEU A 66 8.05 -1.04 -13.53
CA LEU A 66 7.99 -0.91 -12.08
C LEU A 66 7.57 0.50 -11.72
N VAL A 67 6.38 0.65 -11.17
CA VAL A 67 5.96 1.89 -10.50
C VAL A 67 6.58 1.90 -9.11
N SER A 68 7.37 2.93 -8.79
CA SER A 68 7.97 3.12 -7.47
C SER A 68 7.72 4.54 -6.99
N ASP A 69 7.08 4.69 -5.83
CA ASP A 69 6.95 5.98 -5.17
C ASP A 69 8.34 6.49 -4.73
N SER A 70 8.54 7.80 -4.75
CA SER A 70 9.82 8.45 -4.40
C SER A 70 10.27 8.21 -2.95
N GLY A 71 9.34 7.83 -2.07
CA GLY A 71 9.61 7.48 -0.69
C GLY A 71 10.02 6.03 -0.46
N ILE A 72 10.12 5.18 -1.49
CA ILE A 72 10.47 3.77 -1.34
C ILE A 72 11.98 3.58 -1.43
N ARG A 73 12.53 2.88 -0.44
CA ARG A 73 13.89 2.37 -0.45
C ARG A 73 13.88 0.94 -0.97
N MET A 74 14.51 0.72 -2.12
CA MET A 74 14.74 -0.62 -2.67
C MET A 74 16.10 -1.17 -2.20
N LYS A 75 16.14 -2.46 -1.87
CA LYS A 75 17.41 -3.18 -1.69
C LYS A 75 18.00 -3.49 -3.06
N GLU A 76 19.27 -3.86 -3.10
CA GLU A 76 19.99 -4.07 -4.35
C GLU A 76 19.39 -5.23 -5.16
N ASP A 77 18.87 -6.25 -4.50
CA ASP A 77 18.31 -7.47 -5.07
C ASP A 77 16.77 -7.42 -5.25
N THR A 78 16.10 -6.36 -4.78
CA THR A 78 14.64 -6.24 -4.82
C THR A 78 14.08 -6.40 -6.24
N LEU A 79 14.65 -5.71 -7.23
CA LEU A 79 14.16 -5.78 -8.62
C LEU A 79 14.32 -7.19 -9.20
N LEU A 80 15.44 -7.85 -8.93
CA LEU A 80 15.69 -9.22 -9.37
C LEU A 80 14.65 -10.17 -8.78
N GLU A 81 14.39 -10.06 -7.48
CA GLU A 81 13.40 -10.90 -6.79
C GLU A 81 11.99 -10.69 -7.35
N MET A 82 11.58 -9.43 -7.58
CA MET A 82 10.27 -9.13 -8.17
C MET A 82 10.14 -9.70 -9.58
N VAL A 83 11.20 -9.63 -10.39
CA VAL A 83 11.21 -10.24 -11.72
C VAL A 83 11.16 -11.77 -11.63
N CYS A 84 11.87 -12.39 -10.70
CA CYS A 84 11.80 -13.85 -10.48
C CYS A 84 10.38 -14.31 -10.07
N ALA A 85 9.64 -13.49 -9.31
CA ALA A 85 8.25 -13.76 -8.96
C ALA A 85 7.26 -13.56 -10.13
N MET A 86 7.68 -12.87 -11.21
CA MET A 86 6.89 -12.60 -12.40
C MET A 86 6.87 -13.81 -13.36
N THR A 87 6.21 -14.91 -12.95
CA THR A 87 6.06 -16.10 -13.80
C THR A 87 5.14 -15.83 -15.00
N GLU A 88 5.04 -16.80 -15.93
CA GLU A 88 4.29 -16.65 -17.19
C GLU A 88 2.83 -16.24 -17.01
N ASN A 89 2.18 -16.65 -15.92
CA ASN A 89 0.77 -16.33 -15.65
C ASN A 89 0.58 -15.14 -14.68
N VAL A 90 1.67 -14.51 -14.23
CA VAL A 90 1.64 -13.37 -13.31
C VAL A 90 1.72 -12.09 -14.13
N ALA A 91 0.80 -11.16 -13.88
CA ALA A 91 0.76 -9.85 -14.54
C ALA A 91 1.30 -8.72 -13.66
N LEU A 92 1.22 -8.89 -12.33
CA LEU A 92 1.59 -7.89 -11.35
C LEU A 92 2.28 -8.55 -10.16
N VAL A 93 3.47 -8.06 -9.82
CA VAL A 93 4.19 -8.39 -8.59
C VAL A 93 4.33 -7.09 -7.81
N HIS A 94 3.85 -7.04 -6.57
CA HIS A 94 3.99 -5.85 -5.74
C HIS A 94 4.67 -6.17 -4.42
N GLN A 95 5.24 -5.16 -3.79
CA GLN A 95 5.84 -5.31 -2.48
C GLN A 95 4.84 -5.00 -1.38
N MET A 96 4.88 -5.73 -0.27
CA MET A 96 4.05 -5.44 0.90
C MET A 96 4.47 -4.11 1.55
N PRO A 97 3.54 -3.18 1.88
CA PRO A 97 3.92 -1.93 2.54
C PRO A 97 4.58 -2.17 3.91
N PHE A 98 5.77 -1.58 4.12
CA PHE A 98 6.45 -1.56 5.42
C PHE A 98 7.26 -0.28 5.62
N THR A 99 7.99 -0.12 6.72
CA THR A 99 8.68 1.15 7.05
C THR A 99 10.14 0.93 7.43
N CYS A 100 10.99 1.86 7.01
CA CYS A 100 12.37 1.95 7.49
C CYS A 100 12.40 2.23 9.00
N ASP A 101 13.52 1.84 9.63
CA ASP A 101 13.73 2.09 11.06
C ASP A 101 13.90 3.59 11.35
N ARG A 102 13.22 4.05 12.40
CA ARG A 102 13.32 5.40 12.95
C ARG A 102 13.18 5.34 14.47
N GLY A 103 13.61 6.39 15.16
CA GLY A 103 13.73 6.39 16.63
C GLY A 103 12.54 6.94 17.42
N ASN A 104 11.46 7.39 16.78
CA ASN A 104 10.36 8.06 17.48
C ASN A 104 9.13 7.16 17.65
N PHE A 105 8.31 7.40 18.68
CA PHE A 105 7.11 6.58 18.93
C PHE A 105 6.11 6.54 17.76
N PRO A 106 5.85 7.63 17.00
CA PRO A 106 5.03 7.56 15.79
C PRO A 106 5.54 6.51 14.79
N SER A 107 6.85 6.34 14.63
CA SER A 107 7.41 5.31 13.75
C SER A 107 7.21 3.89 14.28
N VAL A 108 7.15 3.72 15.61
CA VAL A 108 6.77 2.44 16.23
C VAL A 108 5.33 2.11 15.85
N MET A 109 4.39 3.06 15.98
CA MET A 109 2.99 2.89 15.57
C MET A 109 2.87 2.50 14.10
N GLU A 110 3.57 3.21 13.19
CA GLU A 110 3.58 2.86 11.77
C GLU A 110 4.10 1.43 11.54
N LYS A 111 5.24 1.09 12.15
CA LYS A 111 5.88 -0.21 11.96
C LYS A 111 5.02 -1.35 12.51
N VAL A 112 4.38 -1.15 13.67
CA VAL A 112 3.44 -2.13 14.23
C VAL A 112 2.24 -2.30 13.32
N TYR A 113 1.61 -1.22 12.85
CA TYR A 113 0.49 -1.32 11.92
C TYR A 113 0.85 -2.07 10.63
N PHE A 114 1.96 -1.68 9.98
CA PHE A 114 2.38 -2.27 8.72
C PHE A 114 2.86 -3.72 8.89
N GLY A 115 3.55 -4.04 9.99
CA GLY A 115 4.07 -5.38 10.26
C GLY A 115 3.08 -6.34 10.93
N THR A 116 1.87 -5.89 11.29
CA THR A 116 0.84 -6.74 11.91
C THR A 116 -0.42 -6.79 11.02
N SER A 117 -1.44 -5.98 11.32
CA SER A 117 -2.72 -6.04 10.61
C SER A 117 -2.57 -5.88 9.10
N HIS A 118 -1.79 -4.89 8.65
CA HIS A 118 -1.61 -4.66 7.22
C HIS A 118 -0.88 -5.83 6.56
N ALA A 119 0.22 -6.32 7.14
CA ALA A 119 0.93 -7.45 6.59
C ALA A 119 0.09 -8.73 6.52
N ARG A 120 -0.66 -9.03 7.58
CA ARG A 120 -1.57 -10.18 7.65
C ARG A 120 -2.58 -10.16 6.51
N ILE A 121 -3.18 -9.01 6.21
CA ILE A 121 -4.15 -8.85 5.12
C ILE A 121 -3.47 -9.13 3.77
N TYR A 122 -2.27 -8.58 3.54
CA TYR A 122 -1.55 -8.75 2.28
C TYR A 122 -1.09 -10.20 2.05
N LEU A 123 -0.58 -10.86 3.09
CA LEU A 123 -0.18 -12.26 3.01
C LEU A 123 -1.38 -13.18 2.82
N ALA A 124 -2.49 -12.94 3.53
CA ALA A 124 -3.73 -13.68 3.33
C ALA A 124 -4.29 -13.45 1.92
N ALA A 125 -4.26 -12.22 1.41
CA ALA A 125 -4.72 -11.90 0.07
C ALA A 125 -3.88 -12.61 -1.01
N ASP A 126 -2.56 -12.67 -0.88
CA ASP A 126 -1.72 -13.44 -1.81
C ASP A 126 -2.03 -14.94 -1.75
N LEU A 127 -2.20 -15.50 -0.54
CA LEU A 127 -2.54 -16.92 -0.33
C LEU A 127 -3.87 -17.29 -0.99
N PHE A 128 -4.89 -16.45 -0.80
CA PHE A 128 -6.24 -16.68 -1.35
C PHE A 128 -6.45 -16.09 -2.75
N ARG A 129 -5.42 -15.49 -3.36
CA ARG A 129 -5.48 -14.85 -4.69
C ARG A 129 -6.52 -13.72 -4.77
N ILE A 130 -6.67 -12.96 -3.69
CA ILE A 130 -7.54 -11.79 -3.62
C ILE A 130 -6.79 -10.56 -4.14
N ASN A 131 -7.49 -9.73 -4.92
CA ASN A 131 -6.95 -8.46 -5.42
C ASN A 131 -6.68 -7.49 -4.26
N CYS A 132 -5.40 -7.34 -3.88
CA CYS A 132 -4.93 -6.41 -2.86
C CYS A 132 -3.50 -5.89 -3.12
N PRO A 133 -3.18 -5.37 -4.32
CA PRO A 133 -1.87 -4.77 -4.58
C PRO A 133 -1.73 -3.41 -3.89
N THR A 134 -0.51 -2.90 -3.87
CA THR A 134 -0.21 -1.49 -3.56
C THR A 134 0.52 -0.83 -4.72
N GLY A 135 0.16 0.41 -5.03
CA GLY A 135 0.73 1.20 -6.11
C GLY A 135 2.07 1.84 -5.78
N MET A 136 2.58 1.66 -4.56
CA MET A 136 3.84 2.28 -4.14
C MET A 136 5.08 1.57 -4.68
N SER A 137 4.98 0.28 -4.96
CA SER A 137 6.04 -0.53 -5.57
C SER A 137 5.38 -1.75 -6.24
N ALA A 138 5.11 -1.62 -7.54
CA ALA A 138 4.40 -2.62 -8.33
C ALA A 138 5.06 -2.80 -9.70
N LEU A 139 5.60 -3.99 -9.95
CA LEU A 139 6.12 -4.45 -11.23
C LEU A 139 4.98 -5.06 -12.04
N MET A 140 4.80 -4.63 -13.29
CA MET A 140 3.69 -5.01 -14.14
C MET A 140 4.14 -5.30 -15.57
N ARG A 141 3.37 -6.13 -16.28
CA ARG A 141 3.54 -6.32 -17.74
C ARG A 141 2.95 -5.14 -18.51
N LYS A 142 3.80 -4.35 -19.16
CA LYS A 142 3.42 -3.19 -19.97
C LYS A 142 2.39 -3.56 -21.04
N LYS A 143 2.63 -4.65 -21.77
CA LYS A 143 1.74 -5.15 -22.84
C LYS A 143 0.29 -5.30 -22.38
N LEU A 144 0.06 -5.82 -21.17
CA LEU A 144 -1.29 -6.03 -20.66
C LEU A 144 -2.00 -4.72 -20.30
N LEU A 145 -1.24 -3.68 -19.95
CA LEU A 145 -1.77 -2.32 -19.77
C LEU A 145 -2.05 -1.68 -21.14
N ASP A 146 -1.15 -1.84 -22.11
CA ASP A 146 -1.32 -1.30 -23.47
C ASP A 146 -2.60 -1.83 -24.14
N GLU A 147 -2.93 -3.12 -23.95
CA GLU A 147 -4.15 -3.76 -24.45
C GLU A 147 -5.47 -3.09 -23.99
N VAL A 148 -5.44 -2.38 -22.87
CA VAL A 148 -6.61 -1.66 -22.32
C VAL A 148 -6.49 -0.14 -22.44
N GLY A 149 -5.58 0.34 -23.29
CA GLY A 149 -5.37 1.77 -23.56
C GLY A 149 -4.27 2.42 -22.72
N GLY A 150 -3.42 1.63 -22.07
CA GLY A 150 -2.31 2.11 -21.23
C GLY A 150 -2.77 2.62 -19.86
N ILE A 151 -1.84 3.20 -19.09
CA ILE A 151 -2.15 3.66 -17.73
C ILE A 151 -3.16 4.82 -17.70
N LYS A 152 -3.25 5.60 -18.79
CA LYS A 152 -4.23 6.70 -18.92
C LYS A 152 -5.69 6.25 -18.79
N ALA A 153 -6.03 5.02 -19.20
CA ALA A 153 -7.38 4.47 -19.05
C ALA A 153 -7.85 4.42 -17.57
N PHE A 154 -6.89 4.43 -16.65
CA PHE A 154 -7.11 4.38 -15.21
C PHE A 154 -7.02 5.74 -14.53
N GLY A 155 -6.81 6.83 -15.29
CA GLY A 155 -6.72 8.19 -14.76
C GLY A 155 -7.99 8.69 -14.06
N GLN A 156 -9.10 7.99 -14.20
CA GLN A 156 -10.38 8.24 -13.52
C GLN A 156 -10.46 7.66 -12.08
N TYR A 157 -9.50 6.81 -11.69
CA TYR A 157 -9.50 6.14 -10.39
C TYR A 157 -8.39 6.69 -9.50
N LEU A 158 -8.68 7.01 -8.23
CA LEU A 158 -7.64 7.40 -7.26
C LEU A 158 -6.78 6.23 -6.75
N ALA A 159 -7.34 5.02 -6.73
CA ALA A 159 -6.62 3.79 -6.37
C ALA A 159 -6.23 3.04 -7.65
N GLU A 160 -5.35 3.63 -8.45
CA GLU A 160 -4.99 3.09 -9.78
C GLU A 160 -4.48 1.65 -9.70
N ASP A 161 -3.76 1.33 -8.61
CA ASP A 161 -3.18 0.03 -8.32
C ASP A 161 -4.20 -1.10 -8.25
N PHE A 162 -5.29 -0.89 -7.50
CA PHE A 162 -6.39 -1.84 -7.40
C PHE A 162 -7.04 -2.09 -8.76
N PHE A 163 -7.20 -1.04 -9.58
CA PHE A 163 -7.84 -1.17 -10.89
C PHE A 163 -6.91 -1.76 -11.95
N PHE A 164 -5.60 -1.52 -11.89
CA PHE A 164 -4.63 -2.26 -12.70
C PHE A 164 -4.72 -3.76 -12.41
N ALA A 165 -4.65 -4.12 -11.14
CA ALA A 165 -4.81 -5.51 -10.71
C ALA A 165 -6.15 -6.10 -11.11
N LYS A 166 -7.25 -5.37 -10.92
CA LYS A 166 -8.59 -5.81 -11.32
C LYS A 166 -8.65 -6.10 -12.82
N SER A 167 -8.11 -5.20 -13.66
CA SER A 167 -8.03 -5.40 -15.11
C SER A 167 -7.25 -6.67 -15.48
N PHE A 168 -6.20 -7.01 -14.72
CA PHE A 168 -5.46 -8.25 -14.94
C PHE A 168 -6.24 -9.48 -14.47
N THR A 169 -6.80 -9.46 -13.26
CA THR A 169 -7.53 -10.61 -12.71
C THR A 169 -8.80 -10.92 -13.47
N ASP A 170 -9.52 -9.91 -13.95
CA ASP A 170 -10.73 -10.08 -14.77
C ASP A 170 -10.41 -10.75 -16.13
N ARG A 171 -9.15 -10.69 -16.58
CA ARG A 171 -8.61 -11.38 -17.76
C ARG A 171 -7.91 -12.70 -17.43
N GLY A 172 -8.03 -13.20 -16.20
CA GLY A 172 -7.48 -14.49 -15.77
C GLY A 172 -6.00 -14.48 -15.36
N TRP A 173 -5.37 -13.30 -15.27
CA TRP A 173 -3.99 -13.19 -14.82
C TRP A 173 -3.87 -13.24 -13.30
N SER A 174 -2.75 -13.76 -12.81
CA SER A 174 -2.42 -13.80 -11.40
C SER A 174 -1.69 -12.54 -10.94
N ILE A 175 -1.82 -12.27 -9.64
CA ILE A 175 -1.03 -11.29 -8.89
C ILE A 175 -0.18 -12.05 -7.88
N ARG A 176 0.99 -11.49 -7.54
CA ARG A 176 1.89 -12.01 -6.50
C ARG A 176 2.42 -10.90 -5.61
N ILE A 177 2.79 -11.27 -4.40
CA ILE A 177 3.59 -10.44 -3.51
C ILE A 177 5.08 -10.81 -3.61
N SER A 178 5.94 -9.80 -3.57
CA SER A 178 7.38 -9.95 -3.39
C SER A 178 7.69 -10.43 -1.97
N SER A 179 8.73 -11.27 -1.84
CA SER A 179 9.26 -11.66 -0.52
C SER A 179 9.89 -10.50 0.24
N GLN A 180 10.23 -9.40 -0.45
CA GLN A 180 10.77 -8.19 0.17
C GLN A 180 9.70 -7.11 0.32
N PRO A 181 9.54 -6.51 1.51
CA PRO A 181 8.57 -5.44 1.68
C PRO A 181 9.05 -4.12 1.06
N ALA A 182 8.10 -3.24 0.76
CA ALA A 182 8.34 -1.88 0.29
C ALA A 182 8.76 -1.02 1.48
N TRP A 183 10.06 -0.77 1.63
CA TRP A 183 10.60 0.00 2.75
C TRP A 183 10.34 1.49 2.58
N GLN A 184 9.35 2.01 3.28
CA GLN A 184 9.01 3.42 3.22
C GLN A 184 9.98 4.25 4.05
N ASN A 185 10.55 5.27 3.41
CA ASN A 185 11.53 6.20 3.96
C ASN A 185 11.02 7.64 3.92
N SER A 186 9.78 7.89 4.36
CA SER A 186 9.25 9.25 4.56
C SER A 186 10.11 10.04 5.57
N GLY A 187 10.35 11.32 5.28
CA GLY A 187 11.13 12.22 6.14
C GLY A 187 10.35 12.76 7.34
N ILE A 188 9.03 12.89 7.23
CA ILE A 188 8.13 13.35 8.31
C ILE A 188 7.37 12.14 8.85
N CYS A 189 7.38 11.97 10.16
CA CYS A 189 6.74 10.85 10.85
C CYS A 189 5.96 11.38 12.06
N GLU A 190 4.67 11.62 11.87
CA GLU A 190 3.74 12.15 12.88
C GLU A 190 2.48 11.29 12.91
N ILE A 191 1.88 11.13 14.11
CA ILE A 191 0.66 10.32 14.30
C ILE A 191 -0.50 10.86 13.46
N THR A 192 -0.63 12.20 13.36
CA THR A 192 -1.68 12.83 12.56
C THR A 192 -1.57 12.46 11.08
N ASN A 193 -0.36 12.51 10.52
CA ASN A 193 -0.12 12.14 9.12
C ASN A 193 -0.39 10.66 8.87
N PHE A 194 -0.03 9.80 9.82
CA PHE A 194 -0.33 8.38 9.79
C PHE A 194 -1.84 8.10 9.84
N ASN A 195 -2.56 8.71 10.77
CA ASN A 195 -4.02 8.56 10.91
C ASN A 195 -4.77 9.06 9.67
N ASN A 196 -4.37 10.22 9.13
CA ASN A 196 -4.91 10.76 7.88
C ASN A 196 -4.74 9.78 6.72
N ARG A 197 -3.58 9.11 6.66
CA ARG A 197 -3.28 8.12 5.64
C ARG A 197 -4.13 6.86 5.77
N ILE A 198 -4.25 6.27 6.96
CA ILE A 198 -5.11 5.10 7.19
C ILE A 198 -6.56 5.42 6.88
N SER A 199 -7.04 6.57 7.36
CA SER A 199 -8.40 7.03 7.11
C SER A 199 -8.68 7.15 5.61
N ARG A 200 -7.77 7.76 4.84
CA ARG A 200 -7.89 7.84 3.38
C ARG A 200 -7.99 6.45 2.73
N TRP A 201 -7.17 5.49 3.15
CA TRP A 201 -7.21 4.14 2.61
C TRP A 201 -8.51 3.40 2.95
N ALA A 202 -9.04 3.57 4.16
CA ALA A 202 -10.34 3.04 4.53
C ALA A 202 -11.46 3.66 3.67
N LYS A 203 -11.47 4.98 3.48
CA LYS A 203 -12.42 5.69 2.60
C LYS A 203 -12.39 5.17 1.15
N LEU A 204 -11.20 4.92 0.60
CA LEU A 204 -11.05 4.31 -0.73
C LEU A 204 -11.72 2.93 -0.79
N ARG A 205 -11.41 2.05 0.17
CA ARG A 205 -11.99 0.70 0.23
C ARG A 205 -13.50 0.73 0.38
N PHE A 206 -14.06 1.67 1.16
CA PHE A 206 -15.51 1.83 1.28
C PHE A 206 -16.16 2.01 -0.09
N ALA A 207 -15.63 2.90 -0.93
CA ALA A 207 -16.20 3.17 -2.25
C ALA A 207 -15.95 2.08 -3.30
N MET A 208 -14.81 1.37 -3.18
CA MET A 208 -14.37 0.38 -4.18
C MET A 208 -14.92 -1.03 -3.93
N VAL A 209 -15.02 -1.44 -2.66
CA VAL A 209 -15.36 -2.80 -2.26
C VAL A 209 -16.35 -2.82 -1.07
N PRO A 210 -17.58 -2.27 -1.24
CA PRO A 210 -18.57 -2.13 -0.17
C PRO A 210 -18.91 -3.42 0.57
N TYR A 211 -18.92 -4.55 -0.14
CA TYR A 211 -19.36 -5.81 0.47
C TYR A 211 -18.27 -6.39 1.38
N THR A 212 -17.00 -6.24 1.02
CA THR A 212 -15.89 -6.77 1.84
C THR A 212 -15.60 -5.87 3.02
N ILE A 213 -15.75 -4.55 2.89
CA ILE A 213 -15.44 -3.63 3.99
C ILE A 213 -16.37 -3.81 5.19
N VAL A 214 -17.62 -4.25 4.98
CA VAL A 214 -18.55 -4.55 6.09
C VAL A 214 -18.01 -5.67 7.00
N LEU A 215 -17.16 -6.55 6.47
CA LEU A 215 -16.51 -7.62 7.22
C LEU A 215 -15.16 -7.20 7.83
N GLU A 216 -14.64 -6.00 7.52
CA GLU A 216 -13.34 -5.52 8.02
C GLU A 216 -13.29 -5.50 9.56
N PRO A 217 -14.33 -5.04 10.30
CA PRO A 217 -14.33 -5.12 11.75
C PRO A 217 -14.18 -6.56 12.29
N LEU A 218 -14.76 -7.55 11.61
CA LEU A 218 -14.64 -8.97 11.99
C LEU A 218 -13.23 -9.54 11.75
N SER A 219 -12.36 -8.80 11.07
CA SER A 219 -10.97 -9.18 10.84
C SER A 219 -10.01 -8.65 11.91
N GLU A 220 -10.47 -7.80 12.83
CA GLU A 220 -9.64 -7.21 13.90
C GLU A 220 -9.78 -7.98 15.22
N CYS A 221 -8.72 -7.97 16.04
CA CYS A 221 -8.58 -8.83 17.23
C CYS A 221 -9.74 -8.68 18.21
N MET A 222 -10.11 -7.44 18.53
CA MET A 222 -11.09 -7.16 19.59
C MET A 222 -12.49 -7.67 19.24
N VAL A 223 -12.97 -7.35 18.04
CA VAL A 223 -14.32 -7.76 17.61
C VAL A 223 -14.36 -9.26 17.34
N LEU A 224 -13.36 -9.80 16.64
CA LEU A 224 -13.30 -11.22 16.34
C LEU A 224 -13.18 -12.07 17.62
N GLY A 225 -12.37 -11.64 18.58
CA GLY A 225 -12.23 -12.29 19.86
C GLY A 225 -13.55 -12.34 20.64
N ALA A 226 -14.31 -11.24 20.65
CA ALA A 226 -15.60 -11.19 21.33
C ALA A 226 -16.63 -12.14 20.67
N CYS A 227 -16.68 -12.15 19.34
CA CYS A 227 -17.53 -13.08 18.59
C CYS A 227 -17.12 -14.56 18.83
N ALA A 228 -15.82 -14.86 18.82
CA ALA A 228 -15.30 -16.20 19.06
C ALA A 228 -15.59 -16.68 20.49
N ALA A 229 -15.38 -15.82 21.49
CA ALA A 229 -15.67 -16.13 22.88
C ALA A 229 -17.16 -16.40 23.13
N TRP A 230 -18.04 -15.59 22.53
CA TRP A 230 -19.48 -15.82 22.59
C TRP A 230 -19.89 -17.13 21.91
N ALA A 231 -19.38 -17.40 20.70
CA ALA A 231 -19.67 -18.64 19.99
C ALA A 231 -19.21 -19.89 20.76
N LEU A 232 -18.02 -19.87 21.34
CA LEU A 232 -17.48 -20.98 22.13
C LEU A 232 -18.22 -21.19 23.45
N ASN A 233 -18.73 -20.12 24.06
CA ASN A 233 -19.62 -20.24 25.21
C ASN A 233 -20.94 -20.92 24.83
N VAL A 234 -21.57 -20.53 23.72
CA VAL A 234 -22.83 -21.15 23.27
C VAL A 234 -22.62 -22.64 22.97
N LEU A 235 -21.55 -22.99 22.25
CA LEU A 235 -21.29 -24.35 21.77
C LEU A 235 -20.74 -25.29 22.84
N PHE A 236 -19.86 -24.80 23.73
CA PHE A 236 -19.09 -25.63 24.65
C PHE A 236 -19.22 -25.21 26.12
N GLN A 237 -20.00 -24.16 26.42
CA GLN A 237 -20.18 -23.61 27.77
C GLN A 237 -18.86 -23.16 28.42
N TRP A 238 -17.88 -22.76 27.61
CA TRP A 238 -16.63 -22.20 28.09
C TRP A 238 -16.83 -20.78 28.63
N ASP A 239 -16.01 -20.38 29.61
CA ASP A 239 -16.06 -19.03 30.16
C ASP A 239 -15.66 -17.99 29.11
N VAL A 240 -16.54 -17.03 28.85
CA VAL A 240 -16.37 -16.01 27.80
C VAL A 240 -15.13 -15.15 28.07
N PHE A 241 -14.89 -14.77 29.32
CA PHE A 241 -13.78 -13.89 29.67
C PHE A 241 -12.44 -14.59 29.51
N VAL A 242 -12.33 -15.84 29.96
CA VAL A 242 -11.11 -16.64 29.79
C VAL A 242 -10.79 -16.82 28.31
N VAL A 243 -11.76 -17.22 27.49
CA VAL A 243 -11.55 -17.41 26.05
C VAL A 243 -11.13 -16.10 25.38
N TYR A 244 -11.77 -14.98 25.73
CA TYR A 244 -11.44 -13.67 25.17
C TYR A 244 -10.02 -13.22 25.52
N LEU A 245 -9.60 -13.37 26.78
CA LEU A 245 -8.24 -13.01 27.21
C LEU A 245 -7.18 -13.91 26.58
N VAL A 246 -7.45 -15.22 26.46
CA VAL A 246 -6.56 -16.16 25.77
C VAL A 246 -6.45 -15.80 24.29
N HIS A 247 -7.55 -15.44 23.64
CA HIS A 247 -7.55 -14.99 22.25
C HIS A 247 -6.68 -13.75 22.05
N ILE A 248 -6.86 -12.70 22.88
CA ILE A 248 -6.06 -11.47 22.81
C ILE A 248 -4.57 -11.77 22.99
N LEU A 249 -4.22 -12.61 23.98
CA LEU A 249 -2.84 -12.97 24.24
C LEU A 249 -2.23 -13.75 23.07
N ALA A 250 -2.95 -14.74 22.53
CA ALA A 250 -2.50 -15.50 21.37
C ALA A 250 -2.29 -14.58 20.15
N TRP A 251 -3.23 -13.65 19.91
CA TRP A 251 -3.13 -12.69 18.82
C TRP A 251 -1.93 -11.76 18.95
N LEU A 252 -1.71 -11.19 20.14
CA LEU A 252 -0.56 -10.34 20.44
C LEU A 252 0.77 -11.07 20.18
N ILE A 253 0.86 -12.35 20.59
CA ILE A 253 2.06 -13.17 20.36
C ILE A 253 2.27 -13.44 18.87
N LEU A 254 1.21 -13.79 18.13
CA LEU A 254 1.28 -14.04 16.70
C LEU A 254 1.68 -12.78 15.92
N ASP A 255 1.12 -11.63 16.27
CA ASP A 255 1.47 -10.33 15.68
C ASP A 255 2.92 -9.94 16.00
N TRP A 256 3.40 -10.22 17.21
CA TRP A 256 4.81 -10.03 17.54
C TRP A 256 5.72 -10.91 16.67
N ILE A 257 5.37 -12.19 16.50
CA ILE A 257 6.13 -13.11 15.64
C ILE A 257 6.12 -12.61 14.19
N LEU A 258 4.95 -12.26 13.65
CA LEU A 258 4.81 -11.77 12.28
C LEU A 258 5.66 -10.52 12.04
N LEU A 259 5.60 -9.55 12.95
CA LEU A 259 6.41 -8.33 12.87
C LEU A 259 7.92 -8.64 12.84
N ASN A 260 8.39 -9.59 13.67
CA ASN A 260 9.81 -9.99 13.67
C ASN A 260 10.22 -10.67 12.35
N VAL A 261 9.35 -11.52 11.79
CA VAL A 261 9.58 -12.18 10.49
C VAL A 261 9.72 -11.14 9.37
N ILE A 262 8.85 -10.13 9.35
CA ILE A 262 8.84 -9.09 8.30
C ILE A 262 10.03 -8.14 8.47
N GLN A 263 10.35 -7.75 9.71
CA GLN A 263 11.53 -6.93 10.00
C GLN A 263 12.80 -7.63 9.54
N ASN A 264 12.88 -8.95 9.72
CA ASN A 264 14.03 -9.79 9.38
C ASN A 264 15.36 -9.21 9.89
N ASN A 265 15.31 -8.55 11.04
CA ASN A 265 16.42 -7.91 11.73
C ASN A 265 15.95 -7.53 13.16
N THR A 266 16.83 -6.91 13.94
CA THR A 266 16.46 -6.32 15.23
C THR A 266 15.42 -5.22 15.04
N LEU A 267 14.42 -5.20 15.93
CA LEU A 267 13.45 -4.11 16.00
C LEU A 267 14.07 -2.90 16.70
N PRO A 268 13.79 -1.66 16.24
CA PRO A 268 14.37 -0.45 16.80
C PRO A 268 13.68 0.04 18.10
N PHE A 269 12.89 -0.81 18.75
CA PHE A 269 12.10 -0.46 19.93
C PHE A 269 11.92 -1.65 20.89
N SER A 270 11.50 -1.37 22.11
CA SER A 270 11.31 -2.39 23.15
C SER A 270 10.01 -3.18 22.98
N LYS A 271 9.91 -4.33 23.67
CA LYS A 271 8.65 -5.09 23.76
C LYS A 271 7.53 -4.27 24.39
N MET A 272 7.85 -3.35 25.32
CA MET A 272 6.85 -2.49 25.94
C MET A 272 6.30 -1.48 24.93
N ASP A 273 7.16 -0.86 24.12
CA ASP A 273 6.73 0.04 23.05
C ASP A 273 5.80 -0.69 22.07
N PHE A 274 6.12 -1.94 21.74
CA PHE A 274 5.25 -2.78 20.92
C PHE A 274 3.89 -3.01 21.56
N VAL A 275 3.83 -3.46 22.82
CA VAL A 275 2.54 -3.74 23.49
C VAL A 275 1.68 -2.47 23.53
N VAL A 276 2.27 -1.33 23.86
CA VAL A 276 1.55 -0.05 23.86
C VAL A 276 1.05 0.29 22.46
N ALA A 277 1.92 0.25 21.46
CA ALA A 277 1.56 0.60 20.08
C ALA A 277 0.52 -0.36 19.47
N TRP A 278 0.66 -1.66 19.73
CA TRP A 278 -0.28 -2.70 19.30
C TRP A 278 -1.65 -2.47 19.93
N THR A 279 -1.71 -2.17 21.23
CA THR A 279 -2.98 -1.92 21.93
C THR A 279 -3.67 -0.68 21.35
N PHE A 280 -2.94 0.43 21.14
CA PHE A 280 -3.49 1.62 20.49
C PHE A 280 -4.01 1.34 19.08
N ARG A 281 -3.30 0.51 18.30
CA ARG A 281 -3.72 0.14 16.94
C ARG A 281 -5.00 -0.69 16.96
N GLU A 282 -5.06 -1.75 17.75
CA GLU A 282 -6.21 -2.66 17.83
C GLU A 282 -7.47 -1.95 18.36
N MET A 283 -7.33 -1.13 19.42
CA MET A 283 -8.45 -0.35 19.96
C MET A 283 -8.88 0.77 19.00
N GLY A 284 -7.93 1.36 18.27
CA GLY A 284 -8.18 2.45 17.33
C GLY A 284 -8.80 1.99 16.01
N ALA A 285 -8.65 0.72 15.61
CA ALA A 285 -9.08 0.22 14.31
C ALA A 285 -10.58 0.45 14.05
N PHE A 286 -11.44 0.05 14.99
CA PHE A 286 -12.88 0.25 14.87
C PHE A 286 -13.29 1.72 14.86
N TYR A 287 -12.59 2.56 15.64
CA TYR A 287 -12.80 4.00 15.63
C TYR A 287 -12.46 4.62 14.27
N HIS A 288 -11.32 4.27 13.68
CA HIS A 288 -10.92 4.75 12.36
C HIS A 288 -11.87 4.26 11.25
N PHE A 289 -12.37 3.03 11.36
CA PHE A 289 -13.40 2.50 10.48
C PHE A 289 -14.67 3.37 10.50
N CYS A 290 -15.19 3.66 11.70
CA CYS A 290 -16.37 4.52 11.86
C CYS A 290 -16.15 5.95 11.33
N LEU A 291 -14.98 6.54 11.59
CA LEU A 291 -14.64 7.86 11.06
C LEU A 291 -14.62 7.89 9.53
N ALA A 292 -14.03 6.87 8.90
CA ALA A 292 -13.98 6.76 7.45
C ALA A 292 -15.37 6.58 6.82
N LEU A 293 -16.30 5.92 7.52
CA LEU A 293 -17.69 5.79 7.10
C LEU A 293 -18.46 7.12 7.18
N LEU A 294 -18.20 7.92 8.22
CA LEU A 294 -18.93 9.19 8.45
C LEU A 294 -18.46 10.35 7.58
N ASP A 295 -17.17 10.39 7.22
CA ASP A 295 -16.60 11.41 6.35
C ASP A 295 -16.01 10.80 5.07
N PRO A 296 -16.79 10.63 3.99
CA PRO A 296 -16.31 9.98 2.77
C PRO A 296 -15.37 10.86 1.92
N LYS A 297 -15.16 12.14 2.28
CA LYS A 297 -14.32 13.04 1.48
C LYS A 297 -12.85 12.65 1.58
N ILE A 298 -12.16 12.62 0.45
CA ILE A 298 -10.73 12.30 0.39
C ILE A 298 -9.96 13.55 0.01
N GLN A 299 -9.07 13.97 0.92
CA GLN A 299 -8.10 15.00 0.61
C GLN A 299 -6.82 14.35 0.06
N TRP A 300 -6.38 14.81 -1.10
CA TRP A 300 -5.10 14.42 -1.69
C TRP A 300 -4.33 15.68 -2.07
N ARG A 301 -3.25 15.96 -1.33
CA ARG A 301 -2.52 17.22 -1.39
C ARG A 301 -3.50 18.41 -1.21
N THR A 302 -3.60 19.30 -2.19
CA THR A 302 -4.44 20.50 -2.18
C THR A 302 -5.86 20.26 -2.70
N ARG A 303 -6.15 19.06 -3.23
CA ARG A 303 -7.42 18.75 -3.89
C ARG A 303 -8.29 17.84 -3.02
N THR A 304 -9.60 17.96 -3.18
CA THR A 304 -10.59 17.15 -2.47
C THR A 304 -11.42 16.37 -3.46
N PHE A 305 -11.64 15.09 -3.17
CA PHE A 305 -12.33 14.16 -4.05
C PHE A 305 -13.50 13.48 -3.32
N TYR A 306 -14.54 13.19 -4.07
CA TYR A 306 -15.59 12.26 -3.71
C TYR A 306 -15.46 11.01 -4.58
N LEU A 307 -15.71 9.83 -4.01
CA LEU A 307 -15.71 8.58 -4.75
C LEU A 307 -17.13 8.08 -4.94
N ARG A 308 -17.49 7.79 -6.19
CA ARG A 308 -18.70 7.03 -6.48
C ARG A 308 -18.46 5.54 -6.23
N TRP A 309 -19.56 4.80 -6.10
CA TRP A 309 -19.52 3.34 -6.07
C TRP A 309 -18.77 2.79 -7.28
N GLY A 310 -17.86 1.85 -7.03
CA GLY A 310 -16.95 1.36 -8.06
C GLY A 310 -15.66 2.18 -8.20
N GLY A 311 -15.40 3.13 -7.29
CA GLY A 311 -14.12 3.80 -7.13
C GLY A 311 -13.82 4.97 -8.08
N LEU A 312 -14.80 5.37 -8.90
CA LEU A 312 -14.66 6.54 -9.78
C LEU A 312 -14.52 7.82 -8.95
N ALA A 313 -13.49 8.61 -9.25
CA ALA A 313 -13.17 9.81 -8.51
C ALA A 313 -13.73 11.07 -9.18
N GLU A 314 -14.36 11.92 -8.37
CA GLU A 314 -14.87 13.22 -8.77
C GLU A 314 -14.22 14.30 -7.92
N GLU A 315 -13.55 15.25 -8.57
CA GLU A 315 -12.95 16.39 -7.88
C GLU A 315 -14.05 17.34 -7.41
N VAL A 316 -14.05 17.65 -6.11
CA VAL A 316 -14.98 18.59 -5.51
C VAL A 316 -14.43 19.98 -5.76
N SER A 317 -15.01 20.71 -6.71
CA SER A 317 -14.70 22.13 -6.88
C SER A 317 -15.02 22.87 -5.58
N PRO A 318 -14.15 23.77 -5.09
CA PRO A 318 -14.50 24.62 -3.95
C PRO A 318 -15.79 25.37 -4.32
N ARG A 319 -16.81 25.30 -3.46
CA ARG A 319 -18.00 26.14 -3.63
C ARG A 319 -17.53 27.59 -3.65
N ILE A 320 -17.70 28.24 -4.79
CA ILE A 320 -17.52 29.68 -4.97
C ILE A 320 -18.51 30.41 -4.07
#